data_AF-A0A1H2DLD8-F1
#
_entry.id   AF-A0A1H2DLD8-F1
#
_cell.length_a   1.000
_cell.length_b   1.000
_cell.length_c   1.000
_cell.angle_alpha   90.00
_cell.angle_beta   90.00
_cell.angle_gamma   90.00
#
_symmetry.space_group_name_H-M   'P 1'
#
loop_
_entity.id
_entity.type
_entity.pdbx_description
1 polymer ?
#
loop_
_entity_poly.entity_id
_entity_poly.type
_entity_poly.pdbx_seq_one_letter_code
_entity_poly.pdbx_strand_id
1 'polypeptide(L)'
;MPPELRADWREPSGGYYLYRVAITSYPEGALTFYTDDTGEEFGYPNPDWEPEGWDPDPGYIAQFGSRRFHWPSTKREYKSLSSAKSRAKLIESYGATAVVERSSRIVWPGPDDSHLDRIGGAA
;
A
#
# COMPACT_ATOMS: atom_id res chain seq x y z
N MET A 1 -7.39 42.70 20.04
CA MET A 1 -7.88 41.82 18.94
C MET A 1 -9.34 41.50 19.21
N PRO A 2 -10.26 41.72 18.25
CA PRO A 2 -11.69 41.51 18.47
C PRO A 2 -12.05 40.01 18.46
N PRO A 3 -13.12 39.59 19.17
CA PRO A 3 -13.45 38.18 19.45
C PRO A 3 -14.15 37.41 18.30
N GLU A 4 -14.16 37.93 17.08
CA GLU A 4 -15.02 37.46 15.98
C GLU A 4 -14.39 36.38 15.08
N LEU A 5 -13.13 35.97 15.29
CA LEU A 5 -12.41 34.99 14.44
C LEU A 5 -12.23 33.62 15.11
N ARG A 6 -13.21 33.16 15.90
CA ARG A 6 -13.31 31.73 16.21
C ARG A 6 -14.00 31.05 15.04
N ALA A 7 -13.24 30.81 13.97
CA ALA A 7 -13.66 29.86 12.96
C ALA A 7 -14.07 28.57 13.69
N ASP A 8 -15.34 28.20 13.55
CA ASP A 8 -15.90 26.89 13.92
C ASP A 8 -15.17 25.82 13.10
N TRP A 9 -13.93 25.55 13.48
CA TRP A 9 -13.18 24.40 13.00
C TRP A 9 -13.77 23.19 13.70
N ARG A 10 -14.92 22.76 13.17
CA ARG A 10 -15.54 21.51 13.55
C ARG A 10 -14.54 20.41 13.23
N GLU A 11 -13.99 19.76 14.26
CA GLU A 11 -13.18 18.57 14.07
C GLU A 11 -13.92 17.62 13.13
N PRO A 12 -13.30 17.14 12.02
CA PRO A 12 -13.92 16.12 11.22
C PRO A 12 -14.08 14.89 12.11
N SER A 13 -15.30 14.65 12.59
CA SER A 13 -15.68 13.58 13.53
C SER A 13 -15.55 12.17 12.95
N GLY A 14 -14.97 12.04 11.76
CA GLY A 14 -14.74 10.79 11.07
C GLY A 14 -13.27 10.40 11.08
N GLY A 15 -12.85 9.56 12.04
CA GLY A 15 -11.61 8.80 11.84
C GLY A 15 -11.66 7.98 10.56
N TYR A 16 -10.58 7.96 9.79
CA TYR A 16 -10.48 7.30 8.49
C TYR A 16 -9.85 5.90 8.64
N TYR A 17 -10.14 5.00 7.70
CA TYR A 17 -9.47 3.70 7.62
C TYR A 17 -8.44 3.72 6.49
N LEU A 18 -7.32 3.04 6.69
CA LEU A 18 -6.45 2.63 5.60
C LEU A 18 -6.73 1.18 5.25
N TYR A 19 -6.51 0.87 3.98
CA TYR A 19 -6.65 -0.46 3.43
C TYR A 19 -5.32 -0.87 2.81
N ARG A 20 -4.89 -2.11 3.01
CA ARG A 20 -3.75 -2.69 2.30
C ARG A 20 -4.16 -4.00 1.66
N VAL A 21 -3.42 -4.42 0.65
CA VAL A 21 -3.66 -5.69 -0.05
C VAL A 21 -2.54 -6.65 0.31
N ALA A 22 -2.89 -7.81 0.84
CA ALA A 22 -1.95 -8.89 1.14
C ALA A 22 -2.22 -10.07 0.20
N ILE A 23 -1.15 -10.65 -0.34
CA ILE A 23 -1.22 -11.91 -1.07
C ILE A 23 -1.15 -13.03 -0.04
N THR A 24 -2.16 -13.90 -0.03
CA THR A 24 -2.24 -15.04 0.90
C THR A 24 -1.81 -16.35 0.24
N SER A 25 -1.84 -16.42 -1.08
CA SER A 25 -1.36 -17.57 -1.84
C SER A 25 -0.87 -17.13 -3.21
N TYR A 26 0.27 -17.67 -3.63
CA TYR A 26 0.80 -17.51 -4.98
C TYR A 26 0.48 -18.76 -5.82
N PRO A 27 0.33 -18.63 -7.14
CA PRO A 27 0.19 -19.78 -8.02
C PRO A 27 1.47 -20.64 -8.03
N GLU A 28 1.34 -21.89 -8.47
CA GLU A 28 2.47 -22.82 -8.54
C GLU A 28 3.61 -22.25 -9.41
N GLY A 29 4.84 -22.40 -8.93
CA GLY A 29 6.05 -21.90 -9.60
C GLY A 29 6.30 -20.40 -9.49
N ALA A 30 5.36 -19.61 -8.94
CA ALA A 30 5.52 -18.17 -8.78
C ALA A 30 6.44 -17.77 -7.61
N LEU A 31 6.75 -18.71 -6.72
CA LEU A 31 7.75 -18.55 -5.67
C LEU A 31 8.93 -19.48 -5.90
N THR A 32 10.14 -18.95 -5.71
CA THR A 32 11.37 -19.71 -5.55
C THR A 32 11.74 -19.71 -4.08
N PHE A 33 12.02 -20.89 -3.53
CA PHE A 33 12.42 -21.07 -2.15
C PHE A 33 13.94 -21.27 -2.07
N TYR A 34 14.56 -20.69 -1.07
CA TYR A 34 15.94 -20.97 -0.71
C TYR A 34 16.07 -21.13 0.80
N THR A 35 17.06 -21.90 1.22
CA THR A 35 17.40 -22.09 2.62
C THR A 35 18.65 -21.28 2.95
N ASP A 36 18.61 -20.52 4.04
CA ASP A 36 19.78 -19.80 4.53
C ASP A 36 20.76 -20.72 5.29
N ASP A 37 21.84 -20.14 5.82
CA ASP A 37 22.83 -20.84 6.63
C ASP A 37 22.31 -21.26 8.03
N THR A 38 21.17 -20.73 8.45
CA THR A 38 20.47 -21.10 9.70
C THR A 38 19.48 -22.25 9.51
N GLY A 39 19.19 -22.63 8.26
CA GLY A 39 18.20 -23.64 7.91
C GLY A 39 16.78 -23.08 7.73
N GLU A 40 16.60 -21.76 7.77
CA GLU A 40 15.32 -21.10 7.53
C GLU A 40 15.03 -21.01 6.02
N GLU A 41 13.84 -21.44 5.62
CA GLU A 41 13.40 -21.39 4.23
C GLU A 41 12.66 -20.08 3.94
N PHE A 42 13.08 -19.37 2.90
CA PHE A 42 12.46 -18.14 2.46
C PHE A 42 11.96 -18.25 1.01
N GLY A 43 10.71 -17.86 0.79
CA GLY A 43 10.09 -17.78 -0.54
C GLY A 43 10.17 -16.36 -1.11
N TYR A 44 10.66 -16.25 -2.34
CA TYR A 44 10.69 -14.99 -3.10
C TYR A 44 9.99 -15.13 -4.43
N PRO A 45 9.41 -14.05 -4.99
CA PRO A 45 8.84 -14.09 -6.33
C PRO A 45 9.86 -14.60 -7.35
N ASN A 46 9.48 -15.64 -8.09
CA ASN A 46 10.30 -16.20 -9.16
C ASN A 46 10.38 -15.21 -10.33
N PRO A 47 11.58 -14.70 -10.71
CA PRO A 47 11.73 -13.72 -11.78
C PRO A 47 11.46 -14.28 -13.18
N ASP A 48 11.47 -15.61 -13.34
CA ASP A 48 11.21 -16.30 -14.60
C ASP A 48 9.76 -16.81 -14.71
N TRP A 49 8.95 -16.61 -13.67
CA TRP A 49 7.53 -16.93 -13.70
C TRP A 49 6.72 -15.76 -14.28
N GLU A 50 5.74 -16.11 -15.11
CA GLU A 50 4.78 -15.16 -15.67
C GLU A 50 3.37 -15.77 -15.68
N PRO A 51 2.31 -14.95 -15.56
CA PRO A 51 0.95 -15.44 -15.66
C PRO A 51 0.65 -15.96 -17.07
N GLU A 52 -0.30 -16.88 -17.19
CA GLU A 52 -0.71 -17.41 -18.49
C GLU A 52 -1.20 -16.29 -19.41
N GLY A 53 -0.69 -16.25 -20.65
CA GLY A 53 -1.03 -15.23 -21.63
C GLY A 53 -0.38 -13.86 -21.37
N TRP A 54 0.69 -13.80 -20.57
CA TRP A 54 1.43 -12.56 -20.33
C TRP A 54 1.98 -11.96 -21.63
N ASP A 55 1.45 -10.82 -22.02
CA ASP A 55 1.96 -10.00 -23.11
C ASP A 55 2.04 -8.53 -22.66
N PRO A 56 3.21 -8.06 -22.18
CA PRO A 56 3.38 -6.70 -21.70
C PRO A 56 3.36 -5.71 -22.86
N ASP A 57 2.62 -4.62 -22.68
CA ASP A 57 2.57 -3.53 -23.65
C ASP A 57 3.89 -2.73 -23.70
N PRO A 58 4.12 -1.93 -24.76
CA PRO A 58 5.35 -1.13 -24.88
C PRO A 58 5.59 -0.16 -23.72
N GLY A 59 4.54 0.35 -23.06
CA GLY A 59 4.64 1.21 -21.89
C GLY A 59 5.15 0.44 -20.67
N TYR A 60 4.69 -0.79 -20.47
CA TYR A 60 5.23 -1.69 -19.45
C TYR A 60 6.73 -1.95 -19.68
N ILE A 61 7.11 -2.29 -20.91
CA ILE A 61 8.51 -2.56 -21.26
C ILE A 61 9.37 -1.30 -21.04
N ALA A 62 8.87 -0.12 -21.39
CA ALA A 62 9.56 1.14 -21.14
C ALA A 62 9.77 1.41 -19.64
N GLN A 63 8.82 1.03 -18.80
CA GLN A 63 8.90 1.21 -17.35
C GLN A 63 9.89 0.24 -16.68
N PHE A 64 9.88 -1.03 -17.07
CA PHE A 64 10.65 -2.10 -16.40
C PHE A 64 11.93 -2.50 -17.14
N GLY A 65 12.14 -2.00 -18.36
CA GLY A 65 13.29 -2.34 -19.20
C GLY A 65 13.31 -3.79 -19.69
N SER A 66 12.23 -4.54 -19.46
CA SER A 66 12.14 -5.95 -19.81
C SER A 66 10.68 -6.38 -20.04
N ARG A 67 10.50 -7.56 -20.64
CA ARG A 67 9.20 -8.22 -20.76
C ARG A 67 8.84 -9.08 -19.54
N ARG A 68 9.73 -9.17 -18.55
CA ARG A 68 9.52 -10.04 -17.39
C ARG A 68 8.34 -9.54 -16.56
N PHE A 69 7.58 -10.49 -16.03
CA PHE A 69 6.48 -10.16 -15.15
C PHE A 69 7.01 -9.68 -13.79
N HIS A 70 6.43 -8.58 -13.32
CA HIS A 70 6.65 -8.05 -11.99
C HIS A 70 5.33 -8.03 -11.22
N TRP A 71 5.29 -8.74 -10.10
CA TRP A 71 4.14 -8.75 -9.21
C TRP A 71 3.76 -7.32 -8.79
N PRO A 72 2.47 -6.96 -8.81
CA PRO A 72 2.02 -5.67 -8.31
C PRO A 72 2.40 -5.50 -6.83
N SER A 73 3.13 -4.42 -6.51
CA SER A 73 3.49 -4.11 -5.12
C SER A 73 2.27 -4.07 -4.19
N THR A 74 2.41 -4.74 -3.04
CA THR A 74 1.47 -4.81 -1.90
C THR A 74 1.82 -3.84 -0.77
N LYS A 75 2.95 -3.12 -0.87
CA LYS A 75 3.42 -2.16 0.15
C LYS A 75 2.59 -0.89 0.23
N ARG A 76 1.67 -0.67 -0.72
CA ARG A 76 0.89 0.56 -0.82
C ARG A 76 -0.36 0.49 0.06
N GLU A 77 -0.59 1.58 0.79
CA GLU A 77 -1.82 1.80 1.56
C GLU A 77 -2.80 2.64 0.74
N TYR A 78 -4.08 2.29 0.85
CA TYR A 78 -5.18 2.92 0.14
C TYR A 78 -6.11 3.60 1.14
N LYS A 79 -6.49 4.84 0.86
CA LYS A 79 -7.53 5.56 1.62
C LYS A 79 -8.95 5.11 1.25
N SER A 80 -9.11 4.40 0.13
CA SER A 80 -10.39 3.94 -0.39
C SER A 80 -10.42 2.42 -0.52
N LEU A 81 -11.48 1.82 0.03
CA LEU A 81 -11.73 0.38 -0.08
C LEU A 81 -11.86 -0.07 -1.54
N SER A 82 -12.50 0.74 -2.39
CA SER A 82 -12.68 0.40 -3.81
C SER A 82 -11.34 0.30 -4.54
N SER A 83 -10.42 1.23 -4.28
CA SER A 83 -9.07 1.19 -4.86
C SER A 83 -8.27 -0.03 -4.39
N ALA A 84 -8.37 -0.39 -3.11
CA ALA A 84 -7.75 -1.62 -2.59
C ALA A 84 -8.34 -2.88 -3.24
N LYS A 85 -9.67 -2.94 -3.42
CA LYS A 85 -10.33 -4.05 -4.12
C LYS A 85 -9.92 -4.15 -5.59
N SER A 86 -9.79 -3.04 -6.30
CA SER A 86 -9.27 -3.04 -7.67
C SER A 86 -7.86 -3.61 -7.74
N ARG A 87 -7.00 -3.29 -6.76
CA ARG A 87 -5.66 -3.87 -6.68
C ARG A 87 -5.68 -5.37 -6.37
N ALA A 88 -6.53 -5.81 -5.43
CA ALA A 88 -6.70 -7.23 -5.14
C ALA A 88 -7.17 -7.99 -6.38
N LYS A 89 -8.17 -7.48 -7.10
CA LYS A 89 -8.67 -8.08 -8.35
C LYS A 89 -7.61 -8.18 -9.44
N LEU A 90 -6.73 -7.19 -9.56
CA LEU A 90 -5.60 -7.24 -10.48
C LEU A 90 -4.62 -8.37 -10.12
N ILE A 91 -4.31 -8.53 -8.84
CA ILE A 91 -3.45 -9.61 -8.37
C ILE A 91 -4.11 -10.97 -8.61
N GLU A 92 -5.41 -11.08 -8.35
CA GLU A 92 -6.20 -12.29 -8.60
C GLU A 92 -6.27 -12.64 -10.08
N SER A 93 -6.30 -11.65 -10.98
CA SER A 93 -6.25 -11.91 -12.42
C SER A 93 -4.94 -12.54 -12.90
N TYR A 94 -3.88 -12.49 -12.07
CA TYR A 94 -2.62 -13.20 -12.33
C TYR A 94 -2.56 -14.57 -11.64
N GLY A 95 -3.66 -15.06 -11.07
CA GLY A 95 -3.76 -16.39 -10.47
C GLY A 95 -3.35 -16.48 -8.99
N ALA A 96 -3.03 -15.37 -8.34
CA ALA A 96 -2.79 -15.32 -6.90
C ALA A 96 -4.10 -15.16 -6.10
N THR A 97 -4.07 -15.47 -4.81
CA THR A 97 -5.16 -15.15 -3.88
C THR A 97 -4.78 -13.91 -3.08
N ALA A 98 -5.64 -12.89 -3.08
CA ALA A 98 -5.40 -11.65 -2.35
C ALA A 98 -6.54 -11.32 -1.39
N VAL A 99 -6.19 -10.69 -0.27
CA VAL A 99 -7.16 -10.17 0.70
C VAL A 99 -6.94 -8.67 0.91
N VAL A 100 -8.04 -7.95 1.13
CA VAL A 100 -7.98 -6.55 1.54
C VAL A 100 -8.07 -6.47 3.05
N GLU A 101 -7.00 -6.03 3.68
CA GLU A 101 -6.95 -5.79 5.12
C GLU A 101 -7.32 -4.33 5.39
N ARG A 102 -8.03 -4.11 6.51
CA ARG A 102 -8.42 -2.78 6.99
C ARG A 102 -7.65 -2.47 8.26
N SER A 103 -7.07 -1.29 8.35
CA SER A 103 -6.42 -0.79 9.55
C SER A 103 -7.42 -0.62 10.71
N SER A 104 -6.90 -0.45 11.92
CA SER A 104 -7.65 0.21 12.98
C SER A 104 -8.09 1.61 12.53
N ARG A 105 -9.14 2.14 13.17
CA ARG A 105 -9.62 3.51 12.89
C ARG A 105 -8.48 4.49 13.18
N ILE A 106 -8.08 5.24 12.16
CA ILE A 106 -7.08 6.30 12.31
C ILE A 106 -7.78 7.52 12.89
N VAL A 107 -7.27 7.97 14.02
CA VAL A 107 -7.68 9.20 14.68
C VAL A 107 -6.46 10.11 14.66
N TRP A 108 -6.63 11.30 14.08
CA TRP A 108 -5.62 12.34 14.20
C TRP A 108 -5.93 13.12 15.47
N PRO A 109 -5.06 13.10 16.48
CA PRO A 109 -5.19 14.07 17.55
C PRO A 109 -5.10 15.47 16.91
N GLY A 110 -5.94 16.40 17.33
CA GLY A 110 -5.85 17.79 16.90
C GLY A 110 -4.43 18.36 17.09
N PRO A 111 -4.13 19.54 16.53
CA PRO A 111 -2.82 20.16 16.73
C PRO A 111 -2.52 20.23 18.23
N ASP A 112 -1.41 19.64 18.64
CA ASP A 112 -0.88 19.83 19.99
C ASP A 112 -0.41 21.28 20.08
N ASP A 113 -1.05 22.09 20.93
CA ASP A 113 -0.73 23.51 21.15
C ASP A 113 0.77 23.71 21.48
N SER A 114 1.45 22.65 21.92
CA SER A 114 2.90 22.59 22.16
C SER A 114 3.80 22.97 20.97
N HIS A 115 3.32 22.93 19.72
CA HIS A 115 4.14 23.25 18.55
C HIS A 115 4.09 24.74 18.16
N LEU A 116 3.05 25.49 18.55
CA LEU A 116 2.86 26.88 18.10
C LEU A 116 3.71 27.90 18.87
N ASP A 117 4.24 27.54 20.05
CA ASP A 117 5.06 28.44 20.87
C ASP A 117 6.53 28.57 20.39
N ARG A 118 6.99 27.76 19.43
CA ARG A 118 8.40 27.81 18.96
C ARG A 118 8.68 28.78 17.81
N ILE A 119 7.65 29.39 17.20
CA ILE A 119 7.82 30.26 16.03
C ILE A 119 7.63 31.75 16.37
N GLY A 120 7.57 32.10 17.66
CA GLY A 120 7.28 33.46 18.16
C GLY A 120 8.41 34.16 18.90
N GLY A 121 9.69 33.83 18.63
CA GLY A 121 10.81 34.37 19.41
C GLY A 121 12.04 34.74 18.58
N ALA A 122 12.00 35.87 17.88
CA ALA A 122 13.15 36.72 17.58
C ALA A 122 12.66 38.06 17.02
N ALA A 123 12.46 39.04 17.91
CA ALA A 123 12.41 40.46 17.60
C ALA A 123 13.60 41.12 18.29
#